data_AF-A0A6L7KIR7-F1
#
_entry.id   AF-A0A6L7KIR7-F1
#
_cell.length_a   1.000
_cell.length_b   1.000
_cell.length_c   1.000
_cell.angle_alpha   90.00
_cell.angle_beta   90.00
_cell.angle_gamma   90.00
#
_symmetry.space_group_name_H-M   'P 1'
#
loop_
_entity.id
_entity.type
_entity.pdbx_description
1 polymer ?
#
loop_
_entity_poly.entity_id
_entity_poly.type
_entity_poly.pdbx_seq_one_letter_code
_entity_poly.pdbx_strand_id
1 'polypeptide(L)'
;RQFGLSDLSLHLFVLYYGVASSITPPVAITAFAAAGIAGSPPIKTSLYAYRVGIVKFLVPFIFVYYPVLLIVDESGFSATDFVLTLVRVVVAILTLSSALAGFDTSRLSWPEIAIRIIAALGCLIIVSQVHWIAFTVCVVLLVASRLRMRV
;
A
#
# COMPACT_ATOMS: atom_id res chain seq x y z
N ARG A 1 8.50 -20.76 -17.87
CA ARG A 1 7.34 -20.06 -17.28
C ARG A 1 6.51 -21.04 -16.44
N GLN A 2 6.92 -21.38 -15.21
CA GLN A 2 6.22 -22.36 -14.36
C GLN A 2 5.04 -21.77 -13.56
N PHE A 3 4.99 -20.44 -13.39
CA PHE A 3 3.95 -19.76 -12.60
C PHE A 3 2.92 -18.97 -13.44
N GLY A 4 3.05 -18.96 -14.77
CA GLY A 4 2.21 -18.12 -15.63
C GLY A 4 2.36 -16.61 -15.40
N LEU A 5 3.42 -16.19 -14.70
CA LEU A 5 3.76 -14.80 -14.41
C LEU A 5 4.93 -14.33 -15.28
N SER A 6 4.95 -13.04 -15.61
CA SER A 6 6.07 -12.42 -16.33
C SER A 6 7.34 -12.45 -15.47
N ASP A 7 8.49 -12.68 -16.10
CA ASP A 7 9.79 -12.70 -15.40
C ASP A 7 10.08 -11.33 -14.76
N LEU A 8 9.63 -10.23 -15.38
CA LEU A 8 9.73 -8.89 -14.83
C LEU A 8 8.95 -8.74 -13.52
N SER A 9 7.71 -9.24 -13.45
CA SER A 9 6.91 -9.21 -12.22
C SER A 9 7.63 -9.93 -11.07
N LEU A 10 8.26 -11.07 -11.34
CA LEU A 10 9.00 -11.85 -10.33
C LEU A 10 10.27 -11.14 -9.87
N HIS A 11 11.06 -10.59 -10.80
CA HIS A 11 12.26 -9.81 -10.44
C HIS A 11 11.89 -8.55 -9.64
N LEU A 12 10.85 -7.83 -10.03
CA LEU A 12 10.36 -6.67 -9.29
C LEU A 12 9.79 -7.05 -7.92
N PHE A 13 9.12 -8.20 -7.80
CA PHE A 13 8.64 -8.71 -6.52
C PHE A 13 9.80 -8.88 -5.53
N VAL A 14 10.86 -9.58 -5.94
CA VAL A 14 12.04 -9.83 -5.09
C VAL A 14 12.82 -8.53 -4.83
N LEU A 15 13.03 -7.70 -5.86
CA LEU A 15 13.69 -6.40 -5.74
C LEU A 15 12.98 -5.50 -4.72
N TYR A 16 11.66 -5.41 -4.81
CA TYR A 16 10.88 -4.55 -3.93
C TYR A 16 10.92 -5.06 -2.49
N TYR A 17 10.85 -6.38 -2.25
CA TYR A 17 11.07 -6.95 -0.92
C TYR A 17 12.47 -6.65 -0.38
N GLY A 18 13.49 -6.69 -1.24
CA GLY A 18 14.85 -6.28 -0.88
C GLY A 18 14.90 -4.82 -0.40
N VAL A 19 14.27 -3.89 -1.11
CA VAL A 19 14.19 -2.48 -0.71
C VAL A 19 13.35 -2.31 0.58
N ALA A 20 12.22 -2.99 0.68
CA ALA A 20 11.34 -2.94 1.85
C ALA A 20 11.99 -3.55 3.11
N SER A 21 12.94 -4.47 2.98
CA SER A 21 13.68 -5.05 4.11
C SER A 21 14.50 -4.01 4.90
N SER A 22 14.83 -2.87 4.28
CA SER A 22 15.65 -1.82 4.93
C SER A 22 14.98 -1.17 6.14
N ILE A 23 13.67 -1.38 6.36
CA ILE A 23 12.94 -0.89 7.54
C ILE A 23 12.57 -1.99 8.55
N THR A 24 12.86 -3.27 8.27
CA THR A 24 12.48 -4.39 9.16
C THR A 24 13.53 -4.67 10.23
N PRO A 25 13.20 -4.62 11.53
CA PRO A 25 14.11 -5.05 12.59
C PRO A 25 14.40 -6.56 12.46
N PRO A 26 15.65 -7.04 12.70
CA PRO A 26 16.83 -6.31 13.19
C PRO A 26 17.76 -5.74 12.09
N VAL A 27 17.46 -5.93 10.80
CA VAL A 27 18.37 -5.61 9.67
C VAL A 27 18.09 -4.24 9.05
N ALA A 28 17.43 -3.33 9.78
CA ALA A 28 16.91 -2.07 9.26
C ALA A 28 18.00 -0.98 9.06
N ILE A 29 18.90 -1.18 8.10
CA ILE A 29 20.11 -0.34 7.89
C ILE A 29 19.75 1.14 7.73
N THR A 30 18.72 1.46 6.95
CA THR A 30 18.31 2.86 6.71
C THR A 30 17.68 3.49 7.95
N ALA A 31 16.86 2.73 8.68
CA ALA A 31 16.25 3.20 9.93
C ALA A 31 17.29 3.39 11.04
N PHE A 32 18.33 2.55 11.08
CA PHE A 32 19.42 2.68 12.06
C PHE A 32 20.31 3.88 11.75
N ALA A 33 20.61 4.13 10.47
CA ALA A 33 21.33 5.34 10.06
C ALA A 33 20.52 6.60 10.44
N ALA A 34 19.21 6.62 10.15
CA ALA A 34 18.33 7.72 10.54
C ALA A 34 18.26 7.90 12.07
N ALA A 35 18.29 6.80 12.84
CA ALA A 35 18.29 6.85 14.29
C ALA A 35 19.54 7.53 14.86
N GLY A 36 20.71 7.30 14.24
CA GLY A 36 21.97 7.95 14.61
C GLY A 36 21.94 9.48 14.39
N ILE A 37 21.31 9.93 13.30
CA ILE A 37 21.10 11.37 13.04
C ILE A 37 20.11 11.97 14.04
N ALA A 38 19.05 11.24 14.38
CA ALA A 38 18.00 11.69 15.30
C ALA A 38 18.33 11.52 16.79
N GLY A 39 19.48 10.93 17.16
CA GLY A 39 19.84 10.66 18.56
C GLY A 39 18.89 9.68 19.27
N SER A 40 18.23 8.79 18.53
CA SER A 40 17.17 7.90 19.02
C SER A 40 17.63 6.43 19.06
N PRO A 41 17.05 5.58 19.93
CA PRO A 41 17.41 4.16 19.96
C PRO A 41 17.09 3.46 18.63
N PRO A 42 18.07 2.84 17.94
CA PRO A 42 17.89 2.29 16.59
C PRO A 42 16.72 1.32 16.44
N ILE A 43 16.55 0.41 17.40
CA ILE A 43 15.45 -0.57 17.42
C ILE A 43 14.09 0.10 17.58
N LYS A 44 13.97 1.16 18.41
CA LYS A 44 12.70 1.88 18.55
C LYS A 44 12.35 2.57 17.24
N THR A 45 13.31 3.25 16.63
CA THR A 45 13.11 3.98 15.38
C THR A 45 12.74 3.07 14.22
N SER A 46 13.37 1.89 14.11
CA SER A 46 12.98 0.90 13.11
C SER A 46 11.60 0.30 13.36
N LEU A 47 11.18 0.08 14.61
CA LEU A 47 9.81 -0.35 14.93
C LEU A 47 8.76 0.69 14.52
N TYR A 48 9.02 1.98 14.75
CA TYR A 48 8.13 3.06 14.29
C TYR A 48 8.11 3.14 12.76
N ALA A 49 9.27 3.08 12.12
CA ALA A 49 9.38 3.07 10.66
C ALA A 49 8.63 1.87 10.04
N TYR A 50 8.77 0.68 10.64
CA TYR A 50 8.05 -0.52 10.24
C TYR A 50 6.53 -0.35 10.40
N ARG A 51 6.07 0.16 11.54
CA ARG A 51 4.63 0.38 11.81
C ARG A 51 3.96 1.26 10.76
N VAL A 52 4.62 2.35 10.34
CA VAL A 52 4.09 3.25 9.30
C VAL A 52 4.32 2.68 7.90
N GLY A 53 5.44 2.00 7.68
CA GLY A 53 5.87 1.50 6.39
C GLY A 53 5.30 0.14 5.98
N ILE A 54 4.57 -0.56 6.86
CA ILE A 54 4.12 -1.94 6.63
C ILE A 54 3.24 -2.08 5.37
N VAL A 55 2.54 -1.02 4.97
CA VAL A 55 1.74 -1.00 3.71
C VAL A 55 2.59 -1.24 2.48
N LYS A 56 3.89 -0.89 2.51
CA LYS A 56 4.80 -1.12 1.38
C LYS A 56 4.89 -2.60 1.01
N PHE A 57 4.73 -3.52 1.96
CA PHE A 57 4.78 -4.97 1.70
C PHE A 57 3.64 -5.48 0.79
N LEU A 58 2.64 -4.65 0.51
CA LEU A 58 1.54 -4.99 -0.38
C LEU A 58 1.88 -4.76 -1.87
N VAL A 59 2.83 -3.87 -2.15
CA VAL A 59 3.20 -3.48 -3.52
C VAL A 59 3.73 -4.63 -4.38
N PRO A 60 4.56 -5.56 -3.86
CA PRO A 60 4.96 -6.75 -4.60
C PRO A 60 3.76 -7.58 -5.09
N PHE A 61 2.72 -7.74 -4.27
CA PHE A 61 1.50 -8.44 -4.67
C PHE A 61 0.74 -7.67 -5.75
N ILE A 62 0.72 -6.34 -5.68
CA ILE A 62 0.10 -5.50 -6.71
C ILE A 62 0.78 -5.74 -8.08
N PHE A 63 2.10 -5.88 -8.15
CA PHE A 63 2.81 -6.18 -9.41
C PHE A 63 2.46 -7.53 -10.01
N VAL A 64 2.09 -8.50 -9.17
CA VAL A 64 1.67 -9.85 -9.61
C VAL A 64 0.22 -9.83 -10.07
N TYR A 65 -0.67 -9.18 -9.34
CA TYR A 65 -2.11 -9.17 -9.64
C TYR A 65 -2.52 -8.13 -10.70
N TYR A 66 -1.74 -7.05 -10.86
CA TYR A 66 -2.03 -5.96 -11.78
C TYR A 66 -0.84 -5.72 -12.73
N PRO A 67 -0.52 -6.67 -13.62
CA PRO A 67 0.62 -6.56 -14.54
C PRO A 67 0.49 -5.38 -15.51
N VAL A 68 -0.71 -4.84 -15.71
CA VAL A 68 -0.95 -3.60 -16.48
C VAL A 68 -0.11 -2.43 -15.95
N LEU A 69 0.17 -2.38 -14.64
CA LEU A 69 1.00 -1.34 -14.02
C LEU A 69 2.48 -1.45 -14.40
N LEU A 70 2.92 -2.62 -14.86
CA LEU A 70 4.29 -2.88 -15.29
C LEU A 70 4.51 -2.65 -16.78
N ILE A 71 3.45 -2.40 -17.55
CA ILE A 71 3.52 -2.17 -19.00
C ILE A 71 4.26 -3.33 -19.69
N VAL A 72 3.88 -4.56 -19.34
CA VAL A 72 4.44 -5.79 -19.95
C VAL A 72 3.56 -6.25 -21.11
N ASP A 73 4.16 -6.86 -22.14
CA ASP A 73 3.45 -7.31 -23.35
C ASP A 73 2.26 -8.23 -23.03
N GLU A 74 2.37 -9.05 -21.99
CA GLU A 74 1.35 -10.00 -21.55
C GLU A 74 0.10 -9.34 -20.93
N SER A 75 0.16 -8.03 -20.66
CA SER A 75 -0.93 -7.30 -19.99
C SER A 75 -2.02 -6.80 -20.93
N GLY A 76 -1.83 -6.86 -22.25
CA GLY A 76 -2.80 -6.30 -23.21
C GLY A 76 -3.01 -4.80 -22.98
N PHE A 77 -1.91 -4.04 -22.99
CA PHE A 77 -1.87 -2.66 -22.52
C PHE A 77 -3.00 -1.77 -23.09
N SER A 78 -3.76 -1.19 -22.17
CA SER A 78 -4.79 -0.19 -22.43
C SER A 78 -4.51 0.99 -21.49
N ALA A 79 -4.32 2.17 -22.07
CA ALA A 79 -4.02 3.38 -21.30
C ALA A 79 -5.12 3.68 -20.26
N THR A 80 -6.38 3.39 -20.61
CA THR A 80 -7.52 3.54 -19.71
C THR A 80 -7.41 2.61 -18.50
N ASP A 81 -7.12 1.32 -18.73
CA ASP A 81 -7.02 0.33 -17.66
C ASP A 81 -5.82 0.58 -16.76
N PHE A 82 -4.71 1.06 -17.34
CA PHE A 82 -3.54 1.50 -16.60
C PHE A 82 -3.89 2.64 -15.63
N VAL A 83 -4.49 3.72 -16.12
CA VAL A 83 -4.84 4.90 -15.30
C VAL A 83 -5.84 4.53 -14.21
N LEU A 84 -6.90 3.76 -14.55
CA LEU A 84 -7.90 3.33 -13.58
C LEU A 84 -7.30 2.44 -12.49
N THR A 85 -6.45 1.50 -12.86
CA THR A 85 -5.77 0.62 -11.91
C THR A 85 -4.80 1.41 -11.02
N LEU A 86 -4.05 2.35 -11.59
CA LEU A 86 -3.12 3.20 -10.85
C LEU A 86 -3.86 4.03 -9.79
N VAL A 87 -4.96 4.69 -10.17
CA VAL A 87 -5.77 5.49 -9.25
C VAL A 87 -6.36 4.61 -8.15
N ARG A 88 -6.89 3.43 -8.50
CA ARG A 88 -7.43 2.47 -7.52
C ARG A 88 -6.39 2.03 -6.50
N VAL A 89 -5.20 1.63 -6.98
CA VAL A 89 -4.10 1.19 -6.10
C VAL A 89 -3.64 2.31 -5.19
N VAL A 90 -3.50 3.54 -5.70
CA VAL A 90 -3.13 4.71 -4.88
C VAL A 90 -4.17 4.94 -3.78
N VAL A 91 -5.47 4.93 -4.12
CA VAL A 91 -6.55 5.11 -3.14
C VAL A 91 -6.57 3.98 -2.11
N ALA A 92 -6.37 2.74 -2.52
CA ALA A 92 -6.30 1.59 -1.62
C ALA A 92 -5.12 1.72 -0.64
N ILE A 93 -3.93 2.08 -1.15
CA ILE A 93 -2.72 2.26 -0.34
C ILE A 93 -2.89 3.40 0.67
N LEU A 94 -3.45 4.54 0.25
CA LEU A 94 -3.71 5.67 1.16
C LEU A 94 -4.71 5.29 2.26
N THR A 95 -5.79 4.60 1.88
CA THR A 95 -6.82 4.15 2.83
C THR A 95 -6.24 3.13 3.82
N LEU A 96 -5.43 2.18 3.35
CA LEU A 96 -4.78 1.19 4.23
C LEU A 96 -3.72 1.84 5.13
N SER A 97 -2.93 2.76 4.59
CA SER A 97 -1.88 3.47 5.35
C SER A 97 -2.46 4.27 6.50
N SER A 98 -3.53 5.02 6.26
CA SER A 98 -4.23 5.75 7.31
C SER A 98 -4.84 4.85 8.38
N ALA A 99 -5.36 3.68 8.00
CA ALA A 99 -5.92 2.70 8.94
C ALA A 99 -4.83 2.10 9.85
N LEU A 100 -3.70 1.69 9.28
CA LEU A 100 -2.58 1.11 10.04
C LEU A 100 -1.82 2.15 10.88
N ALA A 101 -1.77 3.40 10.43
CA ALA A 101 -1.30 4.52 11.23
C ALA A 101 -2.25 4.83 12.41
N GLY A 102 -3.53 4.48 12.29
CA GLY A 102 -4.58 4.88 13.24
C GLY A 102 -4.88 6.39 13.20
N PHE A 103 -4.40 7.07 12.17
CA PHE A 103 -4.51 8.50 11.99
C PHE A 103 -4.62 8.83 10.50
N ASP A 104 -5.59 9.68 10.16
CA ASP A 104 -5.68 10.30 8.83
C ASP A 104 -5.57 11.81 9.01
N THR A 105 -6.71 12.47 9.21
CA THR A 105 -6.76 13.89 9.60
C THR A 105 -7.19 14.10 11.05
N SER A 106 -7.87 13.12 11.63
CA SER A 106 -8.09 12.98 13.06
C SER A 106 -7.67 11.58 13.51
N ARG A 107 -7.61 11.34 14.83
CA ARG A 107 -7.50 9.98 15.36
C ARG A 107 -8.70 9.16 14.87
N LEU A 108 -8.43 7.98 14.32
CA LEU A 108 -9.46 7.08 13.84
C LEU A 108 -9.96 6.21 15.00
N SER A 109 -11.27 5.98 15.04
CA SER A 109 -11.88 5.02 15.95
C SER A 109 -11.60 3.58 15.47
N TRP A 110 -11.63 2.61 16.39
CA TRP A 110 -11.45 1.18 16.04
C TRP A 110 -12.40 0.70 14.91
N PRO A 111 -13.69 1.09 14.88
CA PRO A 111 -14.57 0.76 13.75
C PRO A 111 -14.12 1.38 12.43
N GLU A 112 -13.68 2.64 12.41
CA GLU A 112 -13.19 3.29 11.19
C GLU A 112 -11.92 2.63 10.66
N ILE A 113 -11.02 2.18 11.55
CA ILE A 113 -9.84 1.40 11.18
C ILE A 113 -10.26 0.09 10.50
N ALA A 114 -11.17 -0.67 11.12
CA ALA A 114 -11.64 -1.95 10.58
C ALA A 114 -12.30 -1.78 9.20
N ILE A 115 -13.20 -0.79 9.05
CA ILE A 115 -13.86 -0.50 7.77
C ILE A 115 -12.85 -0.10 6.70
N ARG A 116 -11.85 0.72 7.03
CA ARG A 116 -10.80 1.13 6.07
C ARG A 116 -9.92 -0.03 5.65
N ILE A 117 -9.56 -0.95 6.55
CA ILE A 117 -8.80 -2.16 6.21
C ILE A 117 -9.62 -3.02 5.24
N ILE A 118 -10.89 -3.29 5.56
CA ILE A 118 -11.78 -4.11 4.72
C ILE A 118 -11.97 -3.46 3.35
N ALA A 119 -12.22 -2.15 3.30
CA ALA A 119 -12.40 -1.42 2.05
C ALA A 119 -11.12 -1.41 1.20
N ALA A 120 -9.95 -1.19 1.81
CA ALA A 120 -8.69 -1.18 1.08
C ALA A 120 -8.34 -2.57 0.52
N LEU A 121 -8.52 -3.64 1.30
CA LEU A 121 -8.34 -5.01 0.83
C LEU A 121 -9.35 -5.36 -0.26
N GLY A 122 -10.62 -4.97 -0.10
CA GLY A 122 -11.67 -5.15 -1.11
C GLY A 122 -11.36 -4.44 -2.43
N CYS A 123 -10.73 -3.27 -2.39
CA CYS A 123 -10.32 -2.51 -3.58
C CYS A 123 -9.24 -3.25 -4.40
N LEU A 124 -8.45 -4.11 -3.74
CA LEU A 124 -7.38 -4.90 -4.36
C LEU A 124 -7.83 -6.26 -4.87
N ILE A 125 -9.05 -6.72 -4.53
CA ILE A 125 -9.62 -7.96 -5.05
C ILE A 125 -9.91 -7.81 -6.55
N ILE A 126 -9.58 -8.84 -7.35
CA ILE A 126 -9.70 -8.80 -8.82
C ILE A 126 -11.17 -8.85 -9.30
N VAL A 127 -12.11 -9.29 -8.46
CA VAL A 127 -13.54 -9.39 -8.78
C VAL A 127 -14.13 -8.00 -9.09
N SER A 128 -14.64 -7.84 -10.32
CA SER A 128 -15.10 -6.55 -10.86
C SER A 128 -16.08 -5.80 -9.97
N GLN A 129 -17.13 -6.50 -9.52
CA GLN A 129 -18.17 -5.91 -8.67
C GLN A 129 -17.62 -5.47 -7.31
N VAL A 130 -16.69 -6.23 -6.74
CA VAL A 130 -16.16 -5.97 -5.39
C VAL A 130 -15.24 -4.76 -5.40
N HIS A 131 -14.34 -4.64 -6.38
CA HIS A 131 -13.36 -3.57 -6.35
C HIS A 131 -13.95 -2.20 -6.63
N TRP A 132 -14.98 -2.08 -7.46
CA TRP A 132 -15.62 -0.78 -7.72
C TRP A 132 -16.39 -0.28 -6.49
N ILE A 133 -17.12 -1.17 -5.83
CA ILE A 133 -17.81 -0.86 -4.56
C ILE A 133 -16.78 -0.44 -3.52
N ALA A 134 -15.73 -1.24 -3.33
CA ALA A 134 -14.69 -0.95 -2.36
C ALA A 134 -13.93 0.35 -2.66
N PHE A 135 -13.67 0.65 -3.94
CA PHE A 135 -13.06 1.91 -4.37
C PHE A 135 -13.94 3.10 -3.99
N THR A 136 -15.24 3.06 -4.26
CA THR A 136 -16.16 4.14 -3.86
C THR A 136 -16.19 4.34 -2.36
N VAL A 137 -16.21 3.25 -1.58
CA VAL A 137 -16.13 3.31 -0.11
C VAL A 137 -14.82 3.95 0.36
N CYS A 138 -13.68 3.57 -0.23
CA CYS A 138 -12.39 4.18 0.11
C CYS A 138 -12.39 5.69 -0.16
N VAL A 139 -12.87 6.12 -1.33
CA VAL A 139 -12.96 7.54 -1.69
C VAL A 139 -13.87 8.29 -0.71
N VAL A 140 -15.05 7.74 -0.40
CA VAL A 140 -15.98 8.36 0.55
C VAL A 140 -15.35 8.50 1.93
N LEU A 141 -14.65 7.48 2.44
CA LEU A 141 -13.99 7.54 3.75
C LEU A 141 -12.86 8.56 3.81
N LEU A 142 -12.07 8.69 2.73
CA LEU A 142 -11.01 9.69 2.63
C LEU A 142 -11.59 11.10 2.54
N VAL A 143 -12.59 11.32 1.67
CA VAL A 143 -13.25 12.63 1.51
C VAL A 143 -13.96 13.03 2.80
N ALA A 144 -14.70 12.13 3.45
CA ALA A 144 -15.36 12.40 4.71
C ALA A 144 -14.36 12.80 5.81
N SER A 145 -13.19 12.15 5.87
CA SER A 145 -12.13 12.55 6.81
C SER A 145 -11.58 13.94 6.50
N ARG A 146 -11.44 14.31 5.23
CA ARG A 146 -10.98 15.66 4.83
C ARG A 146 -12.02 16.73 5.09
N LEU A 147 -13.31 16.43 4.96
CA LEU A 147 -14.40 17.36 5.26
C LEU A 147 -14.51 17.64 6.76
N ARG A 148 -14.29 16.65 7.63
CA ARG A 148 -14.25 16.82 9.09
C ARG A 148 -13.16 17.76 9.60
N MET A 149 -12.16 18.11 8.77
CA MET A 149 -11.11 19.07 9.12
C MET A 149 -11.46 20.52 8.81
N ARG A 150 -12.41 20.74 7.91
CA ARG A 150 -12.79 22.09 7.47
C ARG A 150 -13.86 22.71 8.35
N VAL A 151 -14.41 21.94 9.30
CA VAL A 151 -15.40 22.35 10.30
C VAL A 151 -14.70 22.42 11.65
#